data_AF-A0AAU4E0M4-F1
#
_entry.id   AF-A0AAU4E0M4-F1
#
_cell.length_a   1.000
_cell.length_b   1.000
_cell.length_c   1.000
_cell.angle_alpha   90.00
_cell.angle_beta   90.00
_cell.angle_gamma   90.00
#
_symmetry.space_group_name_H-M   'P 1'
#
loop_
_entity.id
_entity.type
_entity.pdbx_description
1 polymer ?
#
loop_
_entity_poly.entity_id
_entity_poly.type
_entity_poly.pdbx_seq_one_letter_code
_entity_poly.pdbx_strand_id
1 'polypeptide(L)'
;MTDPGGAIFSGVGFWATDMPSGASRPAGGQGFAMSSSEMRAMLKKAEDQRKTVNEQLVSTEWMVKAVPPADEPVSRAAVDGPNGINEAARYYRGHLGYQYNYYTELITRLRQALGITEATDQEAADSAKRISGSLE
;
A
#
# COMPACT_ATOMS: atom_id res chain seq x y z
N MET A 1 -10.86 16.95 -10.80
CA MET A 1 -10.26 16.09 -11.84
C MET A 1 -9.87 14.79 -11.15
N THR A 2 -10.84 13.90 -11.01
CA THR A 2 -10.70 12.55 -10.45
C THR A 2 -10.38 11.62 -11.61
N ASP A 3 -9.14 11.15 -11.68
CA ASP A 3 -8.86 9.88 -12.33
C ASP A 3 -8.87 8.81 -11.22
N PRO A 4 -9.97 8.04 -11.07
CA PRO A 4 -10.05 7.01 -10.05
C PRO A 4 -9.24 5.81 -10.53
N GLY A 5 -7.91 5.86 -10.34
CA GLY A 5 -7.05 4.70 -10.39
C GLY A 5 -7.19 3.83 -11.65
N GLY A 6 -6.61 4.28 -12.76
CA GLY A 6 -6.02 3.31 -13.68
C GLY A 6 -5.14 2.37 -12.84
N ALA A 7 -5.41 1.06 -12.87
CA ALA A 7 -4.70 0.08 -12.06
C ALA A 7 -3.19 0.30 -12.26
N ILE A 8 -2.47 0.60 -11.17
CA ILE A 8 -1.03 0.94 -11.16
C ILE A 8 -0.22 -0.13 -11.88
N PHE A 9 -0.66 -1.38 -11.77
CA PHE A 9 -0.07 -2.53 -12.43
C PHE A 9 -0.96 -3.07 -13.56
N SER A 10 -1.72 -2.21 -14.24
CA SER A 10 -2.49 -2.59 -15.43
C SER A 10 -1.57 -3.25 -16.45
N GLY A 11 -1.96 -4.44 -16.93
CA GLY A 11 -1.16 -5.24 -17.85
C GLY A 11 0.06 -5.96 -17.24
N VAL A 12 0.34 -5.79 -15.94
CA VAL A 12 1.46 -6.43 -15.24
C VAL A 12 0.97 -7.63 -14.42
N GLY A 13 1.50 -8.82 -14.73
CA GLY A 13 1.18 -10.06 -14.02
C GLY A 13 2.17 -10.41 -12.89
N PHE A 14 1.70 -11.18 -11.90
CA PHE A 14 2.54 -11.76 -10.83
C PHE A 14 2.24 -13.25 -10.74
N TRP A 15 3.27 -14.10 -10.63
CA TRP A 15 3.09 -15.55 -10.45
C TRP A 15 4.25 -16.19 -9.68
N ALA A 16 3.91 -17.23 -8.91
CA ALA A 16 4.89 -18.07 -8.22
C ALA A 16 5.49 -19.10 -9.18
N THR A 17 6.82 -19.31 -9.16
CA THR A 17 7.52 -20.24 -10.06
C THR A 17 7.58 -21.68 -9.55
N ASP A 18 7.33 -21.89 -8.26
CA ASP A 18 7.51 -23.13 -7.51
C ASP A 18 6.19 -23.69 -6.96
N MET A 19 5.05 -23.04 -7.26
CA MET A 19 3.75 -23.56 -6.87
C MET A 19 3.23 -24.59 -7.89
N PRO A 20 2.64 -25.71 -7.43
CA PRO A 20 1.97 -26.66 -8.33
C PRO A 20 0.93 -25.90 -9.15
N SER A 21 0.93 -26.14 -10.46
CA SER A 21 0.19 -25.41 -11.50
C SER A 21 -1.26 -25.09 -11.10
N GLY A 22 -1.45 -23.94 -10.46
CA GLY A 22 -2.74 -23.43 -9.96
C GLY A 22 -2.80 -21.91 -10.00
N ALA A 23 -1.65 -21.23 -9.90
CA ALA A 23 -1.51 -19.84 -10.29
C ALA A 23 -1.26 -19.77 -11.80
N SER A 24 -2.31 -19.47 -12.58
CA SER A 24 -2.22 -19.37 -14.03
C SER A 24 -1.15 -18.37 -14.45
N ARG A 25 -0.06 -18.84 -15.08
CA ARG A 25 0.93 -17.96 -15.71
C ARG A 25 0.18 -17.06 -16.71
N PRO A 26 0.28 -15.72 -16.64
CA PRO A 26 -0.42 -14.86 -17.58
C PRO A 26 0.02 -15.23 -19.01
N ALA A 27 -0.95 -15.57 -19.86
CA ALA A 27 -0.66 -15.88 -21.25
C ALA A 27 -0.25 -14.59 -21.97
N GLY A 28 1.06 -14.42 -22.20
CA GLY A 28 1.60 -13.33 -23.02
C GLY A 28 1.79 -11.97 -22.32
N GLY A 29 1.81 -11.91 -20.98
CA GLY A 29 1.95 -10.65 -20.24
C GLY A 29 3.36 -10.36 -19.72
N GLN A 30 3.77 -9.10 -19.78
CA GLN A 30 4.90 -8.56 -19.01
C GLN A 30 4.59 -8.70 -17.50
N GLY A 31 5.58 -9.07 -16.68
CA GLY A 31 5.32 -9.25 -15.25
C GLY A 31 6.47 -9.83 -14.45
N PHE A 32 6.19 -10.17 -13.20
CA PHE A 32 7.16 -10.64 -12.22
C PHE A 32 6.96 -12.11 -11.89
N ALA A 33 7.99 -12.91 -12.18
CA ALA A 33 8.14 -14.28 -11.72
C ALA A 33 9.01 -14.30 -10.47
N MET A 34 8.56 -14.94 -9.39
CA MET A 34 9.35 -15.13 -8.17
C MET A 34 8.94 -16.43 -7.50
N SER A 35 9.76 -16.96 -6.60
CA SER A 35 9.34 -18.09 -5.76
C SER A 35 8.23 -17.67 -4.79
N SER A 36 7.46 -18.64 -4.33
CA SER A 36 6.39 -18.44 -3.35
C SER A 36 6.93 -17.84 -2.04
N SER A 37 8.14 -18.20 -1.62
CA SER A 37 8.79 -17.65 -0.42
C SER A 37 9.19 -16.19 -0.60
N GLU A 38 9.78 -15.82 -1.74
CA GLU A 38 10.07 -14.42 -2.09
C GLU A 38 8.79 -13.59 -2.17
N MET A 39 7.73 -14.15 -2.75
CA MET A 39 6.43 -13.48 -2.86
C MET A 39 5.80 -13.22 -1.48
N ARG A 40 5.88 -14.19 -0.55
CA ARG A 40 5.43 -14.02 0.84
C ARG A 40 6.25 -12.97 1.59
N ALA A 41 7.57 -12.97 1.40
CA ALA A 41 8.44 -11.95 1.99
C ALA A 41 8.11 -10.55 1.46
N MET A 42 7.86 -10.43 0.15
CA MET A 42 7.44 -9.18 -0.48
C MET A 42 6.07 -8.73 0.00
N LEU A 43 5.12 -9.66 0.14
CA LEU A 43 3.79 -9.39 0.69
C LEU A 43 3.89 -8.79 2.09
N LYS A 44 4.63 -9.45 3.00
CA LYS A 44 4.83 -8.95 4.35
C LYS A 44 5.46 -7.55 4.37
N LYS A 45 6.47 -7.33 3.53
CA LYS A 45 7.10 -6.01 3.41
C LYS A 45 6.12 -4.96 2.90
N ALA A 46 5.30 -5.28 1.90
CA ALA A 46 4.30 -4.37 1.37
C ALA A 46 3.22 -4.02 2.41
N GLU A 47 2.78 -5.00 3.20
CA GLU A 47 1.83 -4.80 4.31
C GLU A 47 2.40 -3.85 5.38
N ASP A 48 3.66 -4.07 5.78
CA ASP A 48 4.34 -3.21 6.74
C ASP A 48 4.49 -1.78 6.22
N GLN A 49 4.88 -1.62 4.96
CA GLN A 49 5.02 -0.28 4.36
C GLN A 49 3.66 0.40 4.22
N ARG A 50 2.61 -0.31 3.79
CA ARG A 50 1.24 0.25 3.73
C ARG A 50 0.80 0.74 5.11
N LYS A 51 1.08 -0.01 6.17
CA LYS A 51 0.77 0.39 7.54
C LYS A 51 1.50 1.67 7.92
N THR A 52 2.81 1.75 7.69
CA THR A 52 3.60 2.96 7.96
C THR A 52 3.08 4.17 7.17
N VAL A 53 2.77 4.00 5.88
CA VAL A 53 2.21 5.08 5.05
C VAL A 53 0.82 5.51 5.56
N ASN A 54 0.00 4.58 6.03
CA ASN A 54 -1.30 4.91 6.62
C ASN A 54 -1.15 5.72 7.92
N GLU A 55 -0.20 5.35 8.79
CA GLU A 55 0.12 6.11 10.00
C GLU A 55 0.58 7.54 9.65
N GLN A 56 1.39 7.68 8.60
CA GLN A 56 1.78 9.00 8.07
C GLN A 56 0.58 9.77 7.51
N LEU A 57 -0.31 9.12 6.74
CA LEU A 57 -1.52 9.76 6.19
C LEU A 57 -2.39 10.35 7.29
N VAL A 58 -2.71 9.56 8.32
CA VAL A 58 -3.43 10.03 9.51
C VAL A 58 -2.67 11.18 10.15
N SER A 59 -1.33 11.09 10.21
CA SER A 59 -0.51 12.12 10.81
C SER A 59 -0.43 13.44 10.01
N THR A 60 -0.80 13.43 8.72
CA THR A 60 -0.80 14.65 7.89
C THR A 60 -2.08 15.49 8.00
N GLU A 61 -3.11 15.01 8.70
CA GLU A 61 -4.41 15.69 8.76
C GLU A 61 -4.33 17.12 9.31
N TRP A 62 -3.39 17.39 10.21
CA TRP A 62 -3.21 18.73 10.81
C TRP A 62 -2.29 19.62 9.96
N MET A 63 -1.41 19.03 9.14
CA MET A 63 -0.45 19.79 8.33
C MET A 63 -1.13 20.62 7.25
N VAL A 64 -2.28 20.16 6.73
CA VAL A 64 -3.07 20.88 5.71
C VAL A 64 -3.98 21.97 6.30
N LYS A 65 -3.92 22.19 7.62
CA LYS A 65 -4.77 23.12 8.38
C LYS A 65 -3.94 24.19 9.08
N ALA A 66 -2.75 24.50 8.57
CA ALA A 66 -1.97 25.60 9.13
C ALA A 66 -2.73 26.91 8.93
N VAL A 67 -2.65 27.80 9.93
CA VAL A 67 -3.27 29.12 9.92
C VAL A 67 -2.16 30.16 9.99
N PRO A 68 -2.21 31.24 9.19
CA PRO A 68 -1.27 32.35 9.32
C PRO A 68 -1.20 32.88 10.76
N PRO A 69 -0.01 33.07 11.35
CA PRO A 69 0.12 33.62 12.70
C PRO A 69 -0.30 35.10 12.83
N ALA A 70 -0.43 35.82 11.71
CA ALA A 70 -0.89 37.19 11.65
C ALA A 70 -1.62 37.49 10.33
N ASP A 71 -2.42 38.56 10.31
CA ASP A 71 -3.13 39.06 9.12
C ASP A 71 -2.33 40.18 8.44
N GLU A 72 -1.14 39.84 7.99
CA GLU A 72 -0.31 40.69 7.12
C GLU A 72 -0.11 39.96 5.77
N PRO A 73 0.61 40.55 4.80
CA PRO A 73 0.88 39.87 3.54
C PRO A 73 1.85 38.68 3.67
N VAL A 74 2.81 38.73 4.60
CA VAL A 74 3.94 37.79 4.64
C VAL A 74 3.55 36.43 5.25
N SER A 75 2.85 36.41 6.38
CA SER A 75 2.33 35.19 7.02
C SER A 75 1.27 34.53 6.16
N ARG A 76 0.38 35.31 5.54
CA ARG A 76 -0.59 34.76 4.59
C ARG A 76 0.10 34.12 3.39
N ALA A 77 1.11 34.78 2.81
CA ALA A 77 1.88 34.20 1.71
C ALA A 77 2.63 32.92 2.12
N ALA A 78 3.21 32.88 3.32
CA ALA A 78 3.93 31.72 3.82
C ALA A 78 3.04 30.49 4.05
N VAL A 79 1.78 30.69 4.44
CA VAL A 79 0.85 29.58 4.74
C VAL A 79 -0.01 29.21 3.53
N ASP A 80 -0.63 30.20 2.88
CA ASP A 80 -1.66 30.01 1.84
C ASP A 80 -1.22 30.45 0.44
N GLY A 81 -0.07 31.10 0.31
CA GLY A 81 0.49 31.50 -0.98
C GLY A 81 1.08 30.32 -1.78
N PRO A 82 1.54 30.57 -3.02
CA PRO A 82 2.24 29.57 -3.82
C PRO A 82 3.48 29.03 -3.10
N ASN A 83 3.62 27.71 -3.07
CA ASN A 83 4.61 26.96 -2.28
C ASN A 83 4.48 27.15 -0.76
N GLY A 84 3.33 27.65 -0.29
CA GLY A 84 3.03 27.80 1.13
C GLY A 84 2.85 26.47 1.84
N ILE A 85 2.87 26.51 3.18
CA ILE A 85 2.79 25.33 4.04
C ILE A 85 1.58 24.44 3.69
N ASN A 86 0.41 25.05 3.51
CA ASN A 86 -0.81 24.30 3.22
C ASN A 86 -0.77 23.62 1.84
N GLU A 87 -0.13 24.26 0.85
CA GLU A 87 0.06 23.66 -0.48
C GLU A 87 1.04 22.49 -0.42
N ALA A 88 2.21 22.68 0.19
CA ALA A 88 3.21 21.62 0.38
C ALA A 88 2.62 20.42 1.13
N ALA A 89 1.84 20.67 2.20
CA ALA A 89 1.16 19.62 2.95
C ALA A 89 0.14 18.86 2.10
N ARG A 90 -0.63 19.53 1.23
CA ARG A 90 -1.56 18.87 0.30
C ARG A 90 -0.83 17.98 -0.69
N TYR A 91 0.30 18.43 -1.25
CA TYR A 91 1.12 17.62 -2.15
C TYR A 91 1.69 16.39 -1.43
N TYR A 92 2.26 16.57 -0.24
CA TYR A 92 2.79 15.46 0.55
C TYR A 92 1.71 14.43 0.89
N ARG A 93 0.54 14.87 1.36
CA ARG A 93 -0.60 13.99 1.62
C ARG A 93 -1.08 13.27 0.35
N GLY A 94 -1.10 13.95 -0.79
CA GLY A 94 -1.41 13.33 -2.08
C GLY A 94 -0.41 12.23 -2.46
N HIS A 95 0.89 12.49 -2.24
CA HIS A 95 1.94 11.50 -2.47
C HIS A 95 1.81 10.26 -1.58
N LEU A 96 1.52 10.45 -0.29
CA LEU A 96 1.22 9.33 0.61
C LEU A 96 -0.02 8.55 0.17
N GLY A 97 -1.06 9.22 -0.32
CA GLY A 97 -2.24 8.57 -0.89
C GLY A 97 -1.90 7.69 -2.09
N TYR A 98 -1.04 8.18 -2.98
CA TYR A 98 -0.51 7.38 -4.10
C TYR A 98 0.27 6.16 -3.63
N GLN A 99 1.18 6.31 -2.65
CA GLN A 99 1.94 5.19 -2.08
C GLN A 99 1.01 4.16 -1.42
N TYR A 100 0.00 4.60 -0.68
CA TYR A 100 -0.98 3.73 -0.05
C TYR A 100 -1.74 2.89 -1.09
N ASN A 101 -2.17 3.51 -2.19
CA ASN A 101 -2.85 2.82 -3.29
C ASN A 101 -1.90 1.83 -4.00
N TYR A 102 -0.65 2.21 -4.22
CA TYR A 102 0.39 1.34 -4.77
C TYR A 102 0.55 0.07 -3.94
N TYR A 103 0.76 0.20 -2.63
CA TYR A 103 0.93 -0.96 -1.76
C TYR A 103 -0.35 -1.79 -1.65
N THR A 104 -1.52 -1.15 -1.65
CA THR A 104 -2.81 -1.85 -1.63
C THR A 104 -2.99 -2.73 -2.87
N GLU A 105 -2.67 -2.21 -4.06
CA GLU A 105 -2.76 -3.00 -5.29
C GLU A 105 -1.68 -4.10 -5.34
N LEU A 106 -0.45 -3.80 -4.92
CA LEU A 106 0.63 -4.78 -4.84
C LEU A 106 0.27 -5.95 -3.92
N ILE A 107 -0.21 -5.66 -2.70
CA ILE A 107 -0.69 -6.67 -1.74
C ILE A 107 -1.77 -7.54 -2.37
N THR A 108 -2.75 -6.93 -3.04
CA THR A 108 -3.84 -7.64 -3.70
C THR A 108 -3.31 -8.63 -4.74
N ARG A 109 -2.37 -8.20 -5.60
CA ARG A 109 -1.80 -9.04 -6.65
C ARG A 109 -0.92 -10.16 -6.11
N LEU A 110 -0.13 -9.89 -5.07
CA LEU A 110 0.70 -10.89 -4.41
C LEU A 110 -0.16 -11.97 -3.73
N ARG A 111 -1.25 -11.58 -3.05
CA ARG A 111 -2.21 -12.52 -2.45
C ARG A 111 -2.87 -13.40 -3.53
N GLN A 112 -3.33 -12.79 -4.62
CA GLN A 112 -3.90 -13.52 -5.76
C GLN A 112 -2.91 -14.52 -6.37
N ALA A 113 -1.66 -14.10 -6.59
CA ALA A 113 -0.62 -14.95 -7.17
C ALA A 113 -0.21 -16.11 -6.24
N LEU A 114 -0.29 -15.92 -4.91
CA LEU A 114 -0.09 -16.97 -3.91
C LEU A 114 -1.32 -17.87 -3.69
N GLY A 115 -2.46 -17.56 -4.33
CA GLY A 115 -3.73 -18.24 -4.07
C GLY A 115 -4.27 -18.01 -2.65
N ILE A 116 -3.84 -16.95 -1.98
CA ILE A 116 -4.30 -16.59 -0.63
C ILE A 116 -5.66 -15.90 -0.76
N THR A 117 -6.70 -16.57 -0.28
CA THR A 117 -8.03 -15.98 -0.08
C THR A 117 -8.19 -15.61 1.39
N GLU A 118 -9.15 -14.74 1.73
CA GLU A 118 -9.43 -14.35 3.13
C GLU A 118 -9.66 -15.57 4.04
N ALA A 119 -10.23 -16.66 3.51
CA ALA A 119 -10.44 -17.91 4.25
C ALA A 119 -9.14 -18.64 4.61
N THR A 120 -8.12 -18.57 3.75
CA THR A 120 -6.86 -19.32 3.92
C THR A 120 -5.97 -18.71 5.01
N ASP A 121 -6.02 -17.38 5.18
CA ASP A 121 -5.30 -16.69 6.26
C ASP A 121 -5.92 -16.99 7.64
N GLN A 122 -7.25 -17.09 7.72
CA GLN A 122 -7.95 -17.42 8.97
C GLN A 122 -7.56 -18.83 9.45
N GLU A 123 -7.55 -19.82 8.56
CA GLU A 123 -7.16 -21.20 8.91
C GLU A 123 -5.68 -21.32 9.29
N ALA A 124 -4.78 -20.57 8.64
CA ALA A 124 -3.37 -20.58 8.99
C ALA A 124 -3.10 -19.90 10.35
N ALA A 125 -3.76 -18.77 10.63
CA ALA A 125 -3.66 -18.08 11.91
C ALA A 125 -4.26 -18.91 13.05
N ASP A 126 -5.39 -19.57 12.81
CA ASP A 126 -6.03 -20.47 13.79
C ASP A 126 -5.19 -21.73 14.03
N SER A 127 -4.55 -22.27 13.00
CA SER A 127 -3.63 -23.40 13.13
C SER A 127 -2.37 -23.03 13.92
N ALA A 128 -1.79 -21.84 13.68
CA ALA A 128 -0.66 -21.34 14.45
C ALA A 128 -1.02 -21.12 15.93
N LYS A 129 -2.22 -20.61 16.22
CA LYS A 129 -2.74 -20.49 17.60
C LYS A 129 -2.95 -21.85 18.27
N ARG A 130 -3.50 -22.84 17.57
CA ARG A 130 -3.68 -24.20 18.11
C ARG A 130 -2.35 -24.87 18.45
N ILE A 131 -1.32 -24.69 17.61
CA ILE A 131 0.01 -25.24 17.86
C ILE A 131 0.66 -24.55 19.08
N SER A 132 0.53 -23.21 19.19
CA SER A 132 1.04 -22.47 20.33
C SER A 132 0.36 -22.81 21.65
N GLY A 133 -0.94 -23.13 21.64
CA GLY A 133 -1.70 -23.52 22.83
C GLY A 133 -1.57 -24.99 23.21
N SER A 134 -0.95 -25.83 22.38
CA SER A 134 -0.71 -27.25 22.65
C SER A 134 0.70 -27.53 23.22
N LEU A 135 1.51 -26.49 23.40
CA LEU A 135 2.87 -26.54 23.95
C LEU A 135 2.97 -26.00 25.39
N GLU A 136 1.84 -25.72 26.04
CA GLU A 136 1.72 -25.49 27.49
C GLU A 136 1.08 -26.72 28.17
#